data_AF-A0ABD4T1Q6-F1
#
_entry.id   AF-A0ABD4T1Q6-F1
#
_cell.length_a   1.000
_cell.length_b   1.000
_cell.length_c   1.000
_cell.angle_alpha   90.00
_cell.angle_beta   90.00
_cell.angle_gamma   90.00
#
_symmetry.space_group_name_H-M   'P 1'
#
loop_
_entity.id
_entity.type
_entity.pdbx_description
1 polymer ?
#
loop_
_entity_poly.entity_id
_entity_poly.type
_entity_poly.pdbx_seq_one_letter_code
_entity_poly.pdbx_strand_id
1 'polypeptide(L)'
;MVAFAPTREKSVGASIDQGLPNICGHESEILAAVNHSDPVFLPETNLNLDQISAGFACALHMHQPTIPAGAQGELISNLQHMFEHQGIGDNHNAHVFADCYKRMGDWIPDLVANGQNPRIMLDYSGNLLWGIEQMGREDIMDNLRRMACDRQYQPYVEWLGTMWSHAVAPSTPIPDLKLQILAWQHHFAALFGMDALRRVKGFSPPEMHMPNHPDTQYEYIKALKECGYRWLLVQEHSVERIDGSSLHHEDKYIPNRLVARNSRGETISITALIKTQGSDTKLVAQMQPYHEAKGRGRQQIGGVEVPCCVSQIADGENGGVMMNEYARDFQPLWSEITQNGRGVTGVVGLNGTEYLELIEAAGVNPNDYPVCQAVQQHKIWQRVNPDQATPEAVEKAIAELKETDHRFHMDGASWTDDLSWVAGYENVLEPMNQLSAKFHAKFDPQVESDSATTQTREYREALLYNLLTQTSCFRYWGQGTWTDYARELYNRGIALV
;
A
#
# COMPACT_ATOMS: atom_id res chain seq x y z
N MET A 1 -9.51 -14.97 36.88
CA MET A 1 -8.22 -14.43 36.39
C MET A 1 -7.39 -15.63 35.95
N VAL A 2 -7.54 -16.06 34.69
CA VAL A 2 -6.69 -17.09 34.10
C VAL A 2 -5.59 -16.32 33.40
N ALA A 3 -4.39 -16.36 33.97
CA ALA A 3 -3.21 -15.78 33.34
C ALA A 3 -2.89 -16.63 32.10
N PHE A 4 -3.16 -16.09 30.92
CA PHE A 4 -2.60 -16.64 29.69
C PHE A 4 -1.09 -16.39 29.75
N ALA A 5 -0.32 -17.47 29.86
CA ALA A 5 1.11 -17.41 29.61
C ALA A 5 1.32 -16.96 28.15
N PRO A 6 2.27 -16.07 27.86
CA PRO A 6 2.59 -15.73 26.48
C PRO A 6 3.08 -17.02 25.80
N THR A 7 2.30 -17.51 24.85
CA THR A 7 2.79 -18.48 23.87
C THR A 7 4.07 -17.90 23.28
N ARG A 8 5.19 -18.65 23.37
CA ARG A 8 6.40 -18.31 22.59
C ARG A 8 5.96 -18.19 21.13
N GLU A 9 5.85 -16.96 20.65
CA GLU A 9 5.57 -16.71 19.25
C GLU A 9 6.65 -17.41 18.42
N LYS A 10 6.23 -18.12 17.36
CA LYS A 10 7.16 -18.60 16.35
C LYS A 10 7.73 -17.36 15.66
N SER A 11 8.93 -16.96 16.05
CA SER A 11 9.70 -15.93 15.34
C SER A 11 9.93 -16.39 13.90
N VAL A 12 9.68 -15.50 12.93
CA VAL A 12 10.00 -15.70 11.51
C VAL A 12 11.50 -15.54 11.20
N GLY A 13 12.37 -15.60 12.21
CA GLY A 13 13.81 -15.36 12.09
C GLY A 13 14.22 -13.90 12.28
N ALA A 14 15.50 -13.61 12.07
CA ALA A 14 16.04 -12.25 12.10
C ALA A 14 15.54 -11.44 10.88
N SER A 15 15.41 -10.12 11.02
CA SER A 15 15.03 -9.19 9.94
C SER A 15 16.07 -9.14 8.82
N ILE A 16 17.36 -9.23 9.18
CA ILE A 16 18.47 -9.46 8.26
C ILE A 16 19.18 -10.76 8.60
N ASP A 17 19.37 -11.61 7.59
CA ASP A 17 20.09 -12.87 7.69
C ASP A 17 21.18 -12.95 6.62
N GLN A 18 22.44 -13.03 7.06
CA GLN A 18 23.63 -13.03 6.20
C GLN A 18 23.69 -11.86 5.19
N GLY A 19 23.16 -10.70 5.57
CA GLY A 19 23.14 -9.49 4.75
C GLY A 19 21.92 -9.36 3.81
N LEU A 20 20.99 -10.33 3.82
CA LEU A 20 19.76 -10.29 3.02
C LEU A 20 18.54 -10.02 3.91
N PRO A 21 17.53 -9.27 3.42
CA PRO A 21 16.30 -9.03 4.16
C PRO A 21 15.44 -10.30 4.23
N ASN A 22 14.66 -10.44 5.29
CA ASN A 22 13.76 -11.56 5.49
C ASN A 22 12.47 -11.38 4.65
N ILE A 23 12.50 -11.88 3.41
CA ILE A 23 11.45 -11.67 2.41
C ILE A 23 10.75 -12.96 1.95
N CYS A 24 11.13 -14.13 2.48
CA CYS A 24 10.58 -15.43 2.10
C CYS A 24 10.97 -16.52 3.12
N GLY A 25 10.37 -17.71 2.98
CA GLY A 25 10.71 -18.92 3.75
C GLY A 25 9.71 -19.30 4.84
N HIS A 26 8.73 -18.43 5.11
CA HIS A 26 7.71 -18.61 6.14
C HIS A 26 6.30 -18.38 5.57
N GLU A 27 6.07 -18.75 4.31
CA GLU A 27 4.83 -18.46 3.59
C GLU A 27 3.61 -19.04 4.34
N SER A 28 3.73 -20.24 4.90
CA SER A 28 2.64 -20.90 5.61
C SER A 28 2.26 -20.20 6.91
N GLU A 29 3.25 -19.76 7.68
CA GLU A 29 3.08 -19.06 8.94
C GLU A 29 2.50 -17.66 8.72
N ILE A 30 3.03 -16.94 7.73
CA ILE A 30 2.55 -15.61 7.34
C ILE A 30 1.09 -15.69 6.90
N LEU A 31 0.76 -16.58 5.95
CA LEU A 31 -0.60 -16.74 5.43
C LEU A 31 -1.58 -17.16 6.53
N ALA A 32 -1.18 -18.06 7.44
CA ALA A 32 -2.01 -18.44 8.58
C ALA A 32 -2.26 -17.29 9.55
N ALA A 33 -1.28 -16.41 9.75
CA ALA A 33 -1.42 -15.27 10.63
C ALA A 33 -2.37 -14.22 10.07
N VAL A 34 -2.23 -13.85 8.79
CA VAL A 34 -3.01 -12.76 8.18
C VAL A 34 -4.44 -13.16 7.83
N ASN A 35 -4.69 -14.44 7.55
CA ASN A 35 -6.03 -14.97 7.20
C ASN A 35 -6.86 -15.35 8.45
N HIS A 36 -7.21 -14.34 9.24
CA HIS A 36 -8.17 -14.48 10.35
C HIS A 36 -9.31 -13.45 10.20
N SER A 37 -10.45 -13.71 10.84
CA SER A 37 -11.64 -12.86 10.79
C SER A 37 -11.87 -12.02 12.05
N ASP A 38 -10.93 -12.04 13.01
CA ASP A 38 -11.09 -11.25 14.23
C ASP A 38 -11.10 -9.75 13.93
N PRO A 39 -11.93 -8.96 14.64
CA PRO A 39 -11.84 -7.52 14.63
C PRO A 39 -10.50 -7.03 15.19
N VAL A 40 -9.94 -5.98 14.57
CA VAL A 40 -8.66 -5.36 14.92
C VAL A 40 -8.87 -4.19 15.87
N PHE A 41 -9.82 -3.30 15.57
CA PHE A 41 -10.05 -2.06 16.31
C PHE A 41 -11.30 -2.14 17.18
N LEU A 42 -12.35 -2.83 16.75
CA LEU A 42 -13.63 -2.90 17.46
C LEU A 42 -13.51 -3.26 18.96
N PRO A 43 -12.61 -4.15 19.41
CA PRO A 43 -12.49 -4.49 20.84
C PRO A 43 -11.89 -3.37 21.71
N GLU A 44 -11.18 -2.42 21.11
CA GLU A 44 -10.39 -1.39 21.82
C GLU A 44 -10.76 0.04 21.44
N THR A 45 -11.47 0.27 20.33
CA THR A 45 -11.86 1.61 19.90
C THR A 45 -12.76 2.29 20.94
N ASN A 46 -12.49 3.58 21.16
CA ASN A 46 -13.28 4.43 22.05
C ASN A 46 -14.38 5.20 21.30
N LEU A 47 -14.57 4.93 20.02
CA LEU A 47 -15.55 5.59 19.18
C LEU A 47 -16.89 4.86 19.21
N ASN A 48 -17.97 5.64 19.13
CA ASN A 48 -19.32 5.12 18.99
C ASN A 48 -19.93 5.70 17.70
N LEU A 49 -20.31 4.83 16.76
CA LEU A 49 -20.83 5.21 15.46
C LEU A 49 -22.02 6.18 15.54
N ASP A 50 -22.88 6.05 16.54
CA ASP A 50 -24.07 6.90 16.73
C ASP A 50 -23.71 8.34 17.10
N GLN A 51 -22.51 8.57 17.64
CA GLN A 51 -22.05 9.89 18.07
C GLN A 51 -21.22 10.60 16.99
N ILE A 52 -20.94 9.93 15.87
CA ILE A 52 -20.11 10.46 14.78
C ILE A 52 -21.02 11.10 13.73
N SER A 53 -20.80 12.38 13.42
CA SER A 53 -21.49 13.05 12.32
C SER A 53 -20.79 12.85 10.98
N ALA A 54 -19.46 12.74 10.97
CA ALA A 54 -18.62 12.45 9.81
C ALA A 54 -17.21 12.02 10.29
N GLY A 55 -16.42 11.41 9.42
CA GLY A 55 -15.07 10.98 9.69
C GLY A 55 -14.05 11.49 8.68
N PHE A 56 -12.79 11.51 9.08
CA PHE A 56 -11.66 11.70 8.17
C PHE A 56 -10.57 10.66 8.47
N ALA A 57 -9.93 10.16 7.42
CA ALA A 57 -8.88 9.16 7.50
C ALA A 57 -7.67 9.67 6.71
N CYS A 58 -6.53 9.77 7.37
CA CYS A 58 -5.27 10.23 6.77
C CYS A 58 -4.28 9.08 6.74
N ALA A 59 -3.62 8.89 5.60
CA ALA A 59 -2.48 8.00 5.47
C ALA A 59 -1.23 8.78 5.03
N LEU A 60 -0.07 8.32 5.49
CA LEU A 60 1.23 8.76 4.96
C LEU A 60 1.93 7.57 4.30
N HIS A 61 2.35 7.77 3.07
CA HIS A 61 3.18 6.86 2.31
C HIS A 61 4.65 7.24 2.48
N MET A 62 5.52 6.29 2.81
CA MET A 62 6.94 6.51 3.08
C MET A 62 7.82 5.54 2.26
N HIS A 63 8.72 6.09 1.45
CA HIS A 63 9.50 5.31 0.52
C HIS A 63 10.87 5.91 0.14
N GLN A 64 11.88 5.03 0.09
CA GLN A 64 13.16 5.27 -0.59
C GLN A 64 13.58 4.00 -1.33
N PRO A 65 14.08 4.11 -2.57
CA PRO A 65 14.55 2.94 -3.31
C PRO A 65 15.89 2.43 -2.79
N THR A 66 16.16 1.14 -3.01
CA THR A 66 17.50 0.57 -2.93
C THR A 66 18.21 0.75 -4.27
N ILE A 67 19.45 1.20 -4.24
CA ILE A 67 20.29 1.44 -5.43
C ILE A 67 21.66 0.75 -5.28
N PRO A 68 22.27 0.25 -6.38
CA PRO A 68 23.60 -0.35 -6.37
C PRO A 68 24.71 0.73 -6.39
N ALA A 69 24.65 1.68 -5.47
CA ALA A 69 25.49 2.88 -5.45
C ALA A 69 26.42 2.96 -4.23
N GLY A 70 26.62 1.85 -3.50
CA GLY A 70 27.65 1.76 -2.47
C GLY A 70 29.05 2.00 -3.02
N ALA A 71 30.02 2.24 -2.14
CA ALA A 71 31.39 2.59 -2.52
C ALA A 71 32.08 1.54 -3.42
N GLN A 72 31.65 0.27 -3.35
CA GLN A 72 32.07 -0.82 -4.23
C GLN A 72 30.89 -1.40 -5.05
N GLY A 73 29.79 -0.65 -5.17
CA GLY A 73 28.58 -1.05 -5.88
C GLY A 73 27.62 -1.91 -5.05
N GLU A 74 27.72 -1.88 -3.72
CA GLU A 74 26.78 -2.53 -2.82
C GLU A 74 25.36 -1.98 -2.95
N LEU A 75 24.38 -2.79 -2.57
CA LEU A 75 22.98 -2.37 -2.44
C LEU A 75 22.83 -1.53 -1.17
N ILE A 76 22.57 -0.23 -1.36
CA ILE A 76 22.31 0.73 -0.28
C ILE A 76 20.97 1.42 -0.48
N SER A 77 20.39 1.94 0.59
CA SER A 77 19.26 2.87 0.45
C SER A 77 19.69 4.14 -0.29
N ASN A 78 18.82 4.70 -1.13
CA ASN A 78 19.05 6.02 -1.68
C ASN A 78 19.18 7.08 -0.56
N LEU A 79 18.51 6.91 0.58
CA LEU A 79 18.69 7.79 1.74
C LEU A 79 20.15 7.78 2.25
N GLN A 80 20.78 6.61 2.30
CA GLN A 80 22.19 6.48 2.64
C GLN A 80 23.08 7.22 1.62
N HIS A 81 22.82 7.02 0.33
CA HIS A 81 23.53 7.71 -0.73
C HIS A 81 23.42 9.24 -0.58
N MET A 82 22.23 9.75 -0.23
CA MET A 82 22.01 11.17 0.03
C MET A 82 22.88 11.65 1.20
N PHE A 83 22.91 10.94 2.34
CA PHE A 83 23.78 11.27 3.47
C PHE A 83 25.27 11.33 3.11
N GLU A 84 25.73 10.38 2.31
CA GLU A 84 27.13 10.29 1.87
C GLU A 84 27.50 11.38 0.84
N HIS A 85 26.51 11.94 0.13
CA HIS A 85 26.71 12.85 -1.00
C HIS A 85 25.89 14.14 -0.92
N GLN A 86 25.94 14.83 0.23
CA GLN A 86 25.14 16.04 0.52
C GLN A 86 25.26 17.18 -0.51
N GLY A 87 26.38 17.26 -1.24
CA GLY A 87 26.62 18.31 -2.24
C GLY A 87 25.96 18.09 -3.61
N ILE A 88 25.27 16.97 -3.81
CA ILE A 88 24.65 16.61 -5.10
C ILE A 88 23.14 16.85 -5.04
N GLY A 89 22.62 17.73 -5.91
CA GLY A 89 21.19 17.98 -6.05
C GLY A 89 20.49 18.24 -4.71
N ASP A 90 19.39 17.53 -4.47
CA ASP A 90 18.57 17.66 -3.26
C ASP A 90 19.00 16.75 -2.10
N ASN A 91 20.20 16.14 -2.19
CA ASN A 91 20.72 15.26 -1.14
C ASN A 91 20.87 15.95 0.23
N HIS A 92 21.02 17.28 0.23
CA HIS A 92 21.02 18.10 1.44
C HIS A 92 19.74 17.93 2.31
N ASN A 93 18.65 17.41 1.73
CA ASN A 93 17.41 17.12 2.45
C ASN A 93 17.41 15.77 3.20
N ALA A 94 18.48 14.97 3.15
CA ALA A 94 18.53 13.62 3.77
C ALA A 94 18.08 13.60 5.24
N HIS A 95 18.47 14.63 6.01
CA HIS A 95 18.03 14.78 7.40
C HIS A 95 16.52 15.00 7.51
N VAL A 96 15.94 15.82 6.62
CA VAL A 96 14.49 16.09 6.60
C VAL A 96 13.70 14.84 6.21
N PHE A 97 14.20 14.07 5.23
CA PHE A 97 13.62 12.76 4.89
C PHE A 97 13.60 11.83 6.10
N ALA A 98 14.74 11.69 6.80
CA ALA A 98 14.82 10.88 8.00
C ALA A 98 13.88 11.34 9.12
N ASP A 99 13.74 12.66 9.32
CA ASP A 99 12.78 13.21 10.28
C ASP A 99 11.33 12.90 9.87
N CYS A 100 11.01 12.92 8.57
CA CYS A 100 9.68 12.52 8.07
C CYS A 100 9.35 11.06 8.41
N TYR A 101 10.31 10.15 8.30
CA TYR A 101 10.14 8.73 8.66
C TYR A 101 10.03 8.49 10.15
N LYS A 102 10.52 9.41 10.98
CA LYS A 102 10.53 9.26 12.44
C LYS A 102 9.34 9.91 13.13
N ARG A 103 8.93 11.09 12.67
CA ARG A 103 8.14 12.07 13.43
C ARG A 103 6.79 11.58 13.97
N MET A 104 6.11 10.66 13.28
CA MET A 104 4.86 10.09 13.79
C MET A 104 5.06 9.34 15.11
N GLY A 105 6.21 8.67 15.28
CA GLY A 105 6.57 7.97 16.51
C GLY A 105 6.90 8.89 17.68
N ASP A 106 7.13 10.18 17.42
CA ASP A 106 7.27 11.21 18.46
C ASP A 106 5.91 11.88 18.72
N TRP A 107 5.20 12.28 17.66
CA TRP A 107 3.98 13.09 17.78
C TRP A 107 2.79 12.30 18.32
N ILE A 108 2.53 11.08 17.83
CA ILE A 108 1.36 10.30 18.28
C ILE A 108 1.40 10.08 19.79
N PRO A 109 2.52 9.64 20.38
CA PRO A 109 2.59 9.52 21.82
C PRO A 109 2.40 10.81 22.60
N ASP A 110 2.96 11.92 22.14
CA ASP A 110 2.79 13.21 22.79
C ASP A 110 1.32 13.64 22.79
N LEU A 111 0.62 13.48 21.66
CA LEU A 111 -0.81 13.79 21.54
C LEU A 111 -1.64 12.88 22.48
N VAL A 112 -1.36 11.58 22.51
CA VAL A 112 -2.04 10.60 23.39
C VAL A 112 -1.79 10.92 24.86
N ALA A 113 -0.56 11.27 25.25
CA ALA A 113 -0.21 11.66 26.62
C ALA A 113 -0.97 12.93 27.08
N ASN A 114 -1.35 13.80 26.13
CA ASN A 114 -2.19 14.97 26.37
C ASN A 114 -3.70 14.66 26.33
N GLY A 115 -4.10 13.39 26.32
CA GLY A 115 -5.51 12.96 26.34
C GLY A 115 -6.24 13.16 25.02
N GLN A 116 -5.50 13.32 23.92
CA GLN A 116 -6.05 13.50 22.58
C GLN A 116 -6.27 12.15 21.90
N ASN A 117 -6.95 12.17 20.76
CA ASN A 117 -7.43 10.94 20.10
C ASN A 117 -6.99 10.87 18.62
N PRO A 118 -5.67 10.91 18.32
CA PRO A 118 -5.17 10.99 16.95
C PRO A 118 -5.36 9.68 16.18
N ARG A 119 -5.70 9.77 14.88
CA ARG A 119 -5.66 8.61 13.97
C ARG A 119 -4.72 8.89 12.82
N ILE A 120 -3.93 7.90 12.46
CA ILE A 120 -3.08 7.93 11.27
C ILE A 120 -2.86 6.52 10.73
N MET A 121 -2.94 6.39 9.41
CA MET A 121 -2.51 5.20 8.68
C MET A 121 -1.09 5.38 8.17
N LEU A 122 -0.26 4.34 8.26
CA LEU A 122 1.15 4.37 7.85
C LEU A 122 1.44 3.28 6.82
N ASP A 123 1.98 3.68 5.69
CA ASP A 123 2.49 2.82 4.63
C ASP A 123 4.00 3.03 4.51
N TYR A 124 4.79 2.01 4.81
CA TYR A 124 6.25 2.00 4.65
C TYR A 124 6.64 0.88 3.69
N SER A 125 7.29 1.24 2.58
CA SER A 125 7.87 0.26 1.66
C SER A 125 8.92 -0.63 2.35
N GLY A 126 9.03 -1.88 1.90
CA GLY A 126 9.93 -2.87 2.48
C GLY A 126 11.41 -2.53 2.27
N ASN A 127 11.76 -1.94 1.14
CA ASN A 127 13.12 -1.50 0.84
C ASN A 127 13.53 -0.24 1.63
N LEU A 128 12.60 0.66 1.98
CA LEU A 128 12.89 1.74 2.94
C LEU A 128 13.21 1.14 4.32
N LEU A 129 12.38 0.22 4.82
CA LEU A 129 12.61 -0.43 6.12
C LEU A 129 13.97 -1.15 6.13
N TRP A 130 14.30 -1.85 5.06
CA TRP A 130 15.60 -2.53 4.94
C TRP A 130 16.74 -1.53 4.94
N GLY A 131 16.62 -0.45 4.18
CA GLY A 131 17.58 0.64 4.13
C GLY A 131 17.85 1.28 5.50
N ILE A 132 16.79 1.52 6.27
CA ILE A 132 16.88 2.07 7.62
C ILE A 132 17.66 1.13 8.55
N GLU A 133 17.40 -0.19 8.48
CA GLU A 133 18.13 -1.20 9.26
C GLU A 133 19.61 -1.27 8.84
N GLN A 134 19.90 -1.26 7.53
CA GLN A 134 21.27 -1.24 6.99
C GLN A 134 22.06 -0.01 7.47
N MET A 135 21.40 1.14 7.56
CA MET A 135 22.00 2.39 8.02
C MET A 135 22.18 2.44 9.55
N GLY A 136 21.63 1.48 10.31
CA GLY A 136 21.67 1.48 11.78
C GLY A 136 20.90 2.66 12.40
N ARG A 137 19.84 3.14 11.75
CA ARG A 137 19.01 4.27 12.22
C ARG A 137 17.99 3.81 13.27
N GLU A 138 18.50 3.38 14.42
CA GLU A 138 17.70 2.94 15.57
C GLU A 138 16.75 4.03 16.09
N ASP A 139 17.10 5.30 15.93
CA ASP A 139 16.22 6.42 16.26
C ASP A 139 14.91 6.43 15.46
N ILE A 140 14.91 5.84 14.26
CA ILE A 140 13.71 5.62 13.45
C ILE A 140 13.09 4.27 13.81
N MET A 141 13.88 3.19 13.88
CA MET A 141 13.34 1.84 14.14
C MET A 141 12.67 1.68 15.50
N ASP A 142 13.22 2.27 16.55
CA ASP A 142 12.60 2.22 17.87
C ASP A 142 11.25 2.94 17.88
N ASN A 143 11.13 4.05 17.14
CA ASN A 143 9.87 4.78 16.99
C ASN A 143 8.83 3.96 16.20
N LEU A 144 9.23 3.35 15.08
CA LEU A 144 8.31 2.49 14.32
C LEU A 144 7.90 1.26 15.12
N ARG A 145 8.86 0.61 15.81
CA ARG A 145 8.61 -0.57 16.65
C ARG A 145 7.64 -0.23 17.78
N ARG A 146 7.81 0.91 18.44
CA ARG A 146 6.88 1.41 19.45
C ARG A 146 5.47 1.58 18.89
N MET A 147 5.30 2.25 17.75
CA MET A 147 3.98 2.41 17.11
C MET A 147 3.36 1.08 16.65
N ALA A 148 4.17 0.12 16.21
CA ALA A 148 3.70 -1.17 15.72
C ALA A 148 3.42 -2.19 16.83
N CYS A 149 4.14 -2.15 17.95
CA CYS A 149 4.12 -3.22 18.94
C CYS A 149 3.43 -2.81 20.25
N ASP A 150 3.56 -1.56 20.69
CA ASP A 150 3.02 -1.12 21.97
C ASP A 150 1.49 -1.03 21.89
N ARG A 151 0.81 -1.81 22.76
CA ARG A 151 -0.64 -1.86 22.85
C ARG A 151 -1.27 -0.48 23.08
N GLN A 152 -0.57 0.42 23.76
CA GLN A 152 -1.06 1.78 23.98
C GLN A 152 -1.34 2.53 22.67
N TYR A 153 -0.57 2.28 21.61
CA TYR A 153 -0.68 3.03 20.34
C TYR A 153 -1.54 2.33 19.27
N GLN A 154 -1.92 1.07 19.51
CA GLN A 154 -2.69 0.27 18.53
C GLN A 154 -4.04 0.90 18.13
N PRO A 155 -4.81 1.56 19.02
CA PRO A 155 -6.06 2.22 18.62
C PRO A 155 -5.86 3.46 17.73
N TYR A 156 -4.65 4.04 17.71
CA TYR A 156 -4.36 5.32 17.08
C TYR A 156 -3.64 5.18 15.74
N VAL A 157 -2.86 4.10 15.56
CA VAL A 157 -2.05 3.86 14.36
C VAL A 157 -2.47 2.57 13.66
N GLU A 158 -2.89 2.70 12.40
CA GLU A 158 -3.07 1.55 11.50
C GLU A 158 -1.88 1.44 10.55
N TRP A 159 -1.32 0.24 10.43
CA TRP A 159 -0.32 -0.05 9.41
C TRP A 159 -1.01 -0.60 8.17
N LEU A 160 -0.66 -0.06 7.00
CA LEU A 160 -1.12 -0.54 5.69
C LEU A 160 -0.03 -1.40 5.06
N GLY A 161 -0.45 -2.46 4.37
CA GLY A 161 0.45 -3.22 3.50
C GLY A 161 0.74 -2.47 2.21
N THR A 162 1.87 -2.80 1.59
CA THR A 162 2.30 -2.31 0.28
C THR A 162 3.17 -3.36 -0.43
N MET A 163 3.69 -3.04 -1.61
CA MET A 163 4.67 -3.90 -2.31
C MET A 163 6.06 -3.68 -1.72
N TRP A 164 6.80 -4.77 -1.45
CA TRP A 164 8.10 -4.69 -0.77
C TRP A 164 9.10 -3.74 -1.44
N SER A 165 9.27 -3.81 -2.77
CA SER A 165 10.21 -2.93 -3.49
C SER A 165 9.58 -1.67 -4.07
N HIS A 166 8.34 -1.33 -3.69
CA HIS A 166 7.56 -0.25 -4.31
C HIS A 166 7.27 -0.51 -5.80
N ALA A 167 6.84 -1.73 -6.12
CA ALA A 167 6.44 -2.12 -7.47
C ALA A 167 5.02 -1.63 -7.80
N VAL A 168 4.80 -1.12 -9.01
CA VAL A 168 3.44 -0.74 -9.47
C VAL A 168 2.79 -1.92 -10.19
N ALA A 169 1.61 -2.31 -9.70
CA ALA A 169 0.90 -3.52 -10.14
C ALA A 169 0.63 -3.60 -11.66
N PRO A 170 0.31 -2.52 -12.40
CA PRO A 170 0.04 -2.61 -13.85
C PRO A 170 1.22 -3.09 -14.69
N SER A 171 2.45 -2.80 -14.24
CA SER A 171 3.67 -3.17 -14.96
C SER A 171 4.39 -4.38 -14.37
N THR A 172 4.01 -4.80 -13.16
CA THR A 172 4.65 -5.91 -12.47
C THR A 172 4.21 -7.22 -13.13
N PRO A 173 5.10 -8.17 -13.42
CA PRO A 173 4.71 -9.48 -13.94
C PRO A 173 3.69 -10.13 -12.99
N ILE A 174 2.61 -10.68 -13.54
CA ILE A 174 1.49 -11.21 -12.75
C ILE A 174 1.94 -12.20 -11.65
N PRO A 175 2.85 -13.17 -11.92
CA PRO A 175 3.33 -14.10 -10.90
C PRO A 175 4.04 -13.42 -9.71
N ASP A 176 4.66 -12.25 -9.94
CA ASP A 176 5.43 -11.53 -8.92
C ASP A 176 4.56 -10.68 -8.00
N LEU A 177 3.30 -10.39 -8.36
CA LEU A 177 2.39 -9.59 -7.54
C LEU A 177 2.27 -10.15 -6.12
N LYS A 178 2.07 -11.47 -6.01
CA LYS A 178 1.98 -12.14 -4.72
C LYS A 178 3.33 -12.21 -4.00
N LEU A 179 4.44 -12.35 -4.74
CA LEU A 179 5.78 -12.36 -4.17
C LEU A 179 6.12 -11.01 -3.51
N GLN A 180 5.81 -9.89 -4.16
CA GLN A 180 5.99 -8.54 -3.60
C GLN A 180 5.21 -8.33 -2.30
N ILE A 181 3.96 -8.77 -2.28
CA ILE A 181 3.07 -8.65 -1.12
C ILE A 181 3.58 -9.52 0.04
N LEU A 182 3.91 -10.79 -0.24
CA LEU A 182 4.42 -11.70 0.78
C LEU A 182 5.79 -11.26 1.31
N ALA A 183 6.68 -10.76 0.45
CA ALA A 183 7.97 -10.23 0.88
C ALA A 183 7.81 -9.09 1.89
N TRP A 184 6.84 -8.21 1.68
CA TRP A 184 6.51 -7.16 2.64
C TRP A 184 6.03 -7.74 3.97
N GLN A 185 5.13 -8.72 3.94
CA GLN A 185 4.60 -9.35 5.16
C GLN A 185 5.67 -10.10 5.96
N HIS A 186 6.55 -10.85 5.29
CA HIS A 186 7.70 -11.51 5.94
C HIS A 186 8.58 -10.49 6.64
N HIS A 187 8.96 -9.44 5.91
CA HIS A 187 9.88 -8.45 6.43
C HIS A 187 9.26 -7.65 7.59
N PHE A 188 8.00 -7.25 7.46
CA PHE A 188 7.24 -6.59 8.52
C PHE A 188 7.12 -7.45 9.77
N ALA A 189 6.80 -8.74 9.62
CA ALA A 189 6.74 -9.66 10.76
C ALA A 189 8.10 -9.90 11.42
N ALA A 190 9.19 -9.90 10.66
CA ALA A 190 10.53 -10.03 11.21
C ALA A 190 10.95 -8.78 12.02
N LEU A 191 10.52 -7.59 11.61
CA LEU A 191 10.81 -6.32 12.29
C LEU A 191 9.93 -6.07 13.53
N PHE A 192 8.62 -6.37 13.41
CA PHE A 192 7.60 -5.93 14.37
C PHE A 192 6.81 -7.08 15.01
N GLY A 193 7.06 -8.33 14.62
CA GLY A 193 6.39 -9.50 15.18
C GLY A 193 5.09 -9.86 14.47
N MET A 194 4.62 -11.08 14.74
CA MET A 194 3.45 -11.65 14.06
C MET A 194 2.15 -10.97 14.51
N ASP A 195 2.02 -10.66 15.79
CA ASP A 195 0.87 -9.92 16.32
C ASP A 195 0.68 -8.55 15.66
N ALA A 196 1.76 -7.84 15.33
CA ALA A 196 1.67 -6.60 14.56
C ALA A 196 1.18 -6.87 13.13
N LEU A 197 1.75 -7.85 12.44
CA LEU A 197 1.34 -8.22 11.07
C LEU A 197 -0.13 -8.63 10.99
N ARG A 198 -0.64 -9.38 11.98
CA ARG A 198 -2.05 -9.82 12.04
C ARG A 198 -3.03 -8.64 11.94
N ARG A 199 -2.66 -7.47 12.45
CA ARG A 199 -3.51 -6.26 12.45
C ARG A 199 -3.52 -5.51 11.11
N VAL A 200 -2.60 -5.81 10.19
CA VAL A 200 -2.54 -5.18 8.87
C VAL A 200 -3.65 -5.75 7.99
N LYS A 201 -4.68 -4.94 7.69
CA LYS A 201 -5.83 -5.35 6.86
C LYS A 201 -6.10 -4.44 5.66
N GLY A 202 -5.62 -3.21 5.70
CA GLY A 202 -5.64 -2.30 4.55
C GLY A 202 -4.41 -2.45 3.67
N PHE A 203 -4.56 -2.18 2.38
CA PHE A 203 -3.47 -2.12 1.42
C PHE A 203 -3.43 -0.76 0.72
N SER A 204 -2.23 -0.21 0.57
CA SER A 204 -1.91 1.01 -0.15
C SER A 204 -1.11 0.64 -1.40
N PRO A 205 -1.68 0.78 -2.62
CA PRO A 205 -0.92 0.55 -3.84
C PRO A 205 0.19 1.59 -3.99
N PRO A 206 1.44 1.19 -4.30
CA PRO A 206 2.47 2.12 -4.76
C PRO A 206 1.95 3.03 -5.88
N GLU A 207 2.23 4.34 -5.76
CA GLU A 207 1.75 5.39 -6.69
C GLU A 207 0.21 5.49 -6.82
N MET A 208 -0.52 4.85 -5.89
CA MET A 208 -1.96 4.58 -6.00
C MET A 208 -2.35 3.92 -7.32
N HIS A 209 -1.43 3.17 -7.92
CA HIS A 209 -1.55 2.72 -9.30
C HIS A 209 -2.40 1.45 -9.43
N MET A 210 -3.62 1.61 -9.94
CA MET A 210 -4.57 0.51 -10.11
C MET A 210 -4.44 -0.11 -11.52
N PRO A 211 -4.20 -1.43 -11.67
CA PRO A 211 -4.29 -2.11 -12.96
C PRO A 211 -5.71 -2.06 -13.50
N ASN A 212 -5.84 -1.70 -14.77
CA ASN A 212 -7.11 -1.69 -15.50
C ASN A 212 -7.23 -2.79 -16.56
N HIS A 213 -6.13 -3.50 -16.87
CA HIS A 213 -6.19 -4.76 -17.62
C HIS A 213 -6.99 -5.82 -16.83
N PRO A 214 -8.01 -6.47 -17.42
CA PRO A 214 -8.87 -7.44 -16.72
C PRO A 214 -8.13 -8.53 -15.95
N ASP A 215 -7.15 -9.17 -16.58
CA ASP A 215 -6.41 -10.29 -15.98
C ASP A 215 -5.46 -9.85 -14.86
N THR A 216 -4.71 -8.78 -15.09
CA THR A 216 -3.80 -8.20 -14.09
C THR A 216 -4.58 -7.71 -12.88
N GLN A 217 -5.73 -7.03 -13.08
CA GLN A 217 -6.56 -6.58 -11.98
C GLN A 217 -7.09 -7.77 -11.16
N TYR A 218 -7.61 -8.80 -11.83
CA TYR A 218 -8.14 -9.98 -11.14
C TYR A 218 -7.07 -10.68 -10.29
N GLU A 219 -5.89 -10.96 -10.86
CA GLU A 219 -4.81 -11.63 -10.12
C GLU A 219 -4.24 -10.74 -9.01
N TYR A 220 -4.22 -9.41 -9.19
CA TYR A 220 -3.84 -8.48 -8.13
C TYR A 220 -4.83 -8.51 -6.94
N ILE A 221 -6.14 -8.41 -7.20
CA ILE A 221 -7.15 -8.50 -6.13
C ILE A 221 -7.14 -9.88 -5.47
N LYS A 222 -6.91 -10.93 -6.23
CA LYS A 222 -6.76 -12.29 -5.71
C LYS A 222 -5.54 -12.41 -4.79
N ALA A 223 -4.37 -11.91 -5.22
CA ALA A 223 -3.17 -11.91 -4.39
C ALA A 223 -3.37 -11.14 -3.07
N LEU A 224 -4.03 -9.98 -3.12
CA LEU A 224 -4.38 -9.22 -1.91
C LEU A 224 -5.25 -10.03 -0.95
N LYS A 225 -6.32 -10.67 -1.44
CA LYS A 225 -7.22 -11.46 -0.59
C LYS A 225 -6.55 -12.71 -0.04
N GLU A 226 -5.77 -13.41 -0.84
CA GLU A 226 -4.98 -14.57 -0.38
C GLU A 226 -3.98 -14.17 0.72
N CYS A 227 -3.44 -12.95 0.65
CA CYS A 227 -2.55 -12.40 1.67
C CYS A 227 -3.29 -11.72 2.84
N GLY A 228 -4.60 -11.93 2.99
CA GLY A 228 -5.36 -11.50 4.17
C GLY A 228 -5.77 -10.02 4.22
N TYR A 229 -5.56 -9.26 3.14
CA TYR A 229 -6.07 -7.89 3.05
C TYR A 229 -7.58 -7.87 2.83
N ARG A 230 -8.26 -6.96 3.53
CA ARG A 230 -9.73 -6.83 3.53
C ARG A 230 -10.21 -5.65 2.70
N TRP A 231 -9.37 -4.62 2.57
CA TRP A 231 -9.71 -3.42 1.81
C TRP A 231 -8.48 -2.80 1.13
N LEU A 232 -8.75 -2.04 0.07
CA LEU A 232 -7.76 -1.36 -0.75
C LEU A 232 -8.05 0.14 -0.76
N LEU A 233 -7.03 0.98 -0.62
CA LEU A 233 -7.18 2.41 -0.90
C LEU A 233 -7.08 2.62 -2.42
N VAL A 234 -8.04 3.31 -3.01
CA VAL A 234 -8.16 3.44 -4.47
C VAL A 234 -8.39 4.89 -4.86
N GLN A 235 -7.74 5.35 -5.92
CA GLN A 235 -7.92 6.71 -6.41
C GLN A 235 -9.24 6.87 -7.15
N GLU A 236 -9.95 7.97 -6.88
CA GLU A 236 -11.25 8.27 -7.47
C GLU A 236 -11.32 8.05 -8.99
N HIS A 237 -10.34 8.53 -9.75
CA HIS A 237 -10.33 8.46 -11.22
C HIS A 237 -9.78 7.14 -11.77
N SER A 238 -9.26 6.26 -10.91
CA SER A 238 -8.79 4.92 -11.31
C SER A 238 -9.92 3.89 -11.40
N VAL A 239 -11.12 4.28 -10.95
CA VAL A 239 -12.32 3.45 -10.97
C VAL A 239 -13.48 4.16 -11.65
N GLU A 240 -14.40 3.36 -12.15
CA GLU A 240 -15.65 3.79 -12.76
C GLU A 240 -16.80 2.93 -12.23
N ARG A 241 -18.03 3.39 -12.44
CA ARG A 241 -19.22 2.59 -12.23
C ARG A 241 -19.32 1.52 -13.34
N ILE A 242 -20.12 0.49 -13.11
CA ILE A 242 -20.27 -0.64 -14.05
C ILE A 242 -20.77 -0.21 -15.44
N ASP A 243 -21.48 0.92 -15.52
CA ASP A 243 -21.94 1.54 -16.77
C ASP A 243 -20.90 2.45 -17.45
N GLY A 244 -19.67 2.51 -16.92
CA GLY A 244 -18.57 3.31 -17.44
C GLY A 244 -18.61 4.80 -17.06
N SER A 245 -19.60 5.23 -16.27
CA SER A 245 -19.63 6.60 -15.75
C SER A 245 -18.67 6.75 -14.55
N SER A 246 -18.20 7.97 -14.31
CA SER A 246 -17.42 8.28 -13.09
C SER A 246 -18.24 7.99 -11.83
N LEU A 247 -17.56 7.76 -10.71
CA LEU A 247 -18.24 7.62 -9.41
C LEU A 247 -19.16 8.82 -9.14
N HIS A 248 -20.31 8.57 -8.50
CA HIS A 248 -21.09 9.68 -8.00
C HIS A 248 -20.32 10.40 -6.91
N HIS A 249 -20.57 11.70 -6.74
CA HIS A 249 -19.86 12.51 -5.76
C HIS A 249 -19.95 11.93 -4.34
N GLU A 250 -21.12 11.43 -3.95
CA GLU A 250 -21.37 10.86 -2.62
C GLU A 250 -20.72 9.49 -2.41
N ASP A 251 -20.57 8.67 -3.46
CA ASP A 251 -19.98 7.33 -3.38
C ASP A 251 -18.53 7.37 -2.86
N LYS A 252 -17.85 8.51 -3.00
CA LYS A 252 -16.46 8.70 -2.59
C LYS A 252 -16.26 8.69 -1.07
N TYR A 253 -17.31 8.97 -0.30
CA TYR A 253 -17.21 9.10 1.16
C TYR A 253 -17.71 7.86 1.91
N ILE A 254 -18.02 6.78 1.19
CA ILE A 254 -18.44 5.49 1.74
C ILE A 254 -17.62 4.37 1.10
N PRO A 255 -17.58 3.16 1.69
CA PRO A 255 -16.90 2.03 1.08
C PRO A 255 -17.59 1.64 -0.23
N ASN A 256 -16.80 1.28 -1.23
CA ASN A 256 -17.26 0.75 -2.50
C ASN A 256 -16.87 -0.71 -2.62
N ARG A 257 -17.64 -1.49 -3.39
CA ARG A 257 -17.27 -2.85 -3.78
C ARG A 257 -16.59 -2.80 -5.14
N LEU A 258 -15.27 -2.88 -5.15
CA LEU A 258 -14.47 -2.97 -6.36
C LEU A 258 -14.55 -4.40 -6.91
N VAL A 259 -15.14 -4.55 -8.09
CA VAL A 259 -15.28 -5.83 -8.78
C VAL A 259 -14.24 -5.91 -9.90
N ALA A 260 -13.47 -6.99 -9.90
CA ALA A 260 -12.56 -7.35 -10.98
C ALA A 260 -13.11 -8.59 -11.70
N ARG A 261 -13.18 -8.51 -13.03
CA ARG A 261 -13.53 -9.63 -13.90
C ARG A 261 -12.35 -9.92 -14.82
N ASN A 262 -11.94 -11.18 -14.93
CA ASN A 262 -10.87 -11.57 -15.83
C ASN A 262 -11.39 -11.99 -17.22
N SER A 263 -10.48 -12.26 -18.15
CA SER A 263 -10.78 -12.64 -19.52
C SER A 263 -11.38 -14.05 -19.67
N ARG A 264 -11.42 -14.83 -18.58
CA ARG A 264 -12.11 -16.13 -18.48
C ARG A 264 -13.50 -16.03 -17.84
N GLY A 265 -13.97 -14.82 -17.53
CA GLY A 265 -15.28 -14.57 -16.91
C GLY A 265 -15.32 -14.81 -15.40
N GLU A 266 -14.18 -15.12 -14.76
CA GLU A 266 -14.09 -15.25 -13.31
C GLU A 266 -14.21 -13.86 -12.67
N THR A 267 -14.89 -13.77 -11.52
CA THR A 267 -15.08 -12.50 -10.81
C THR A 267 -14.57 -12.60 -9.38
N ILE A 268 -14.00 -11.50 -8.89
CA ILE A 268 -13.58 -11.33 -7.51
C ILE A 268 -13.85 -9.88 -7.09
N SER A 269 -14.03 -9.65 -5.80
CA SER A 269 -14.22 -8.30 -5.27
C SER A 269 -13.50 -8.09 -3.95
N ILE A 270 -13.18 -6.82 -3.71
CA ILE A 270 -12.62 -6.31 -2.46
C ILE A 270 -13.30 -4.97 -2.10
N THR A 271 -13.33 -4.63 -0.82
CA THR A 271 -13.76 -3.32 -0.36
C THR A 271 -12.74 -2.26 -0.79
N ALA A 272 -13.20 -1.15 -1.35
CA ALA A 272 -12.37 -0.02 -1.73
C ALA A 272 -12.77 1.22 -0.92
N LEU A 273 -11.80 1.85 -0.27
CA LEU A 273 -11.95 3.21 0.25
C LEU A 273 -11.45 4.17 -0.82
N ILE A 274 -12.28 5.14 -1.19
CA ILE A 274 -11.96 6.07 -2.27
C ILE A 274 -11.16 7.23 -1.70
N LYS A 275 -9.92 7.34 -2.16
CA LYS A 275 -9.07 8.51 -1.99
C LYS A 275 -9.69 9.67 -2.77
N THR A 276 -10.19 10.68 -2.06
CA THR A 276 -10.85 11.83 -2.67
C THR A 276 -9.86 12.70 -3.44
N GLN A 277 -10.36 13.48 -4.41
CA GLN A 277 -9.55 14.48 -5.11
C GLN A 277 -8.90 15.46 -4.12
N GLY A 278 -7.59 15.67 -4.28
CA GLY A 278 -6.82 16.55 -3.40
C GLY A 278 -5.61 15.92 -2.72
N SER A 279 -5.02 14.82 -3.19
CA SER A 279 -3.75 14.33 -2.63
C SER A 279 -2.53 15.07 -3.18
N ASP A 280 -2.59 16.39 -3.22
CA ASP A 280 -1.35 17.13 -3.14
C ASP A 280 -0.82 16.90 -1.72
N THR A 281 0.46 16.54 -1.60
CA THR A 281 1.19 16.51 -0.32
C THR A 281 0.84 17.72 0.55
N LYS A 282 0.61 18.88 -0.05
CA LYS A 282 0.13 20.10 0.61
C LYS A 282 -1.23 19.96 1.30
N LEU A 283 -2.21 19.32 0.67
CA LEU A 283 -3.59 19.28 1.19
C LEU A 283 -3.71 18.31 2.38
N VAL A 284 -3.06 17.15 2.29
CA VAL A 284 -2.93 16.24 3.45
C VAL A 284 -2.13 16.92 4.56
N ALA A 285 -1.02 17.60 4.21
CA ALA A 285 -0.23 18.35 5.19
C ALA A 285 -1.03 19.46 5.88
N GLN A 286 -2.04 20.03 5.23
CA GLN A 286 -2.90 21.09 5.76
C GLN A 286 -4.19 20.55 6.41
N MET A 287 -4.30 19.23 6.62
CA MET A 287 -5.48 18.59 7.19
C MET A 287 -6.79 18.93 6.45
N GLN A 288 -6.72 19.12 5.13
CA GLN A 288 -7.90 19.25 4.27
C GLN A 288 -8.94 18.13 4.48
N PRO A 289 -8.59 16.85 4.72
CA PRO A 289 -9.62 15.81 4.88
C PRO A 289 -10.52 16.05 6.11
N TYR A 290 -9.98 16.60 7.20
CA TYR A 290 -10.80 17.03 8.34
C TYR A 290 -11.73 18.18 7.96
N HIS A 291 -11.22 19.17 7.23
CA HIS A 291 -12.01 20.32 6.82
C HIS A 291 -13.13 19.95 5.86
N GLU A 292 -12.88 19.02 4.97
CA GLU A 292 -13.89 18.45 4.08
C GLU A 292 -14.94 17.65 4.85
N ALA A 293 -14.53 16.80 5.79
CA ALA A 293 -15.44 15.96 6.58
C ALA A 293 -16.51 16.76 7.34
N LYS A 294 -16.18 17.99 7.79
CA LYS A 294 -17.15 18.91 8.44
C LYS A 294 -18.39 19.19 7.60
N GLY A 295 -18.31 19.06 6.28
CA GLY A 295 -19.42 19.32 5.35
C GLY A 295 -20.14 18.07 4.82
N ARG A 296 -19.75 16.85 5.24
CA ARG A 296 -20.25 15.61 4.61
C ARG A 296 -21.44 14.95 5.32
N GLY A 297 -21.50 15.02 6.65
CA GLY A 297 -22.60 14.41 7.41
C GLY A 297 -22.64 12.88 7.27
N ARG A 298 -23.85 12.32 7.30
CA ARG A 298 -24.11 10.87 7.23
C ARG A 298 -24.79 10.51 5.92
N GLN A 299 -24.58 9.27 5.48
CA GLN A 299 -25.18 8.67 4.28
C GLN A 299 -25.83 7.32 4.62
N GLN A 300 -26.71 6.86 3.74
CA GLN A 300 -27.39 5.59 3.88
C GLN A 300 -26.65 4.50 3.10
N ILE A 301 -26.29 3.39 3.77
CA ILE A 301 -25.84 2.15 3.12
C ILE A 301 -26.83 1.05 3.48
N GLY A 302 -27.58 0.57 2.49
CA GLY A 302 -28.68 -0.36 2.73
C GLY A 302 -29.66 0.20 3.77
N GLY A 303 -29.87 -0.52 4.87
CA GLY A 303 -30.74 -0.13 5.98
C GLY A 303 -30.08 0.69 7.10
N VAL A 304 -28.78 0.98 7.02
CA VAL A 304 -28.01 1.63 8.09
C VAL A 304 -27.53 3.02 7.66
N GLU A 305 -27.69 4.00 8.55
CA GLU A 305 -27.12 5.34 8.38
C GLU A 305 -25.70 5.38 8.95
N VAL A 306 -24.71 5.73 8.13
CA VAL A 306 -23.29 5.75 8.49
C VAL A 306 -22.69 7.15 8.31
N PRO A 307 -21.68 7.55 9.10
CA PRO A 307 -20.94 8.78 8.84
C PRO A 307 -20.14 8.67 7.54
N CYS A 308 -20.19 9.70 6.71
CA CYS A 308 -19.27 9.85 5.59
C CYS A 308 -17.83 9.88 6.10
N CYS A 309 -16.90 9.21 5.41
CA CYS A 309 -15.47 9.21 5.74
C CYS A 309 -14.64 9.76 4.58
N VAL A 310 -13.98 10.90 4.79
CA VAL A 310 -13.04 11.47 3.81
C VAL A 310 -11.69 10.78 3.97
N SER A 311 -11.30 9.98 2.99
CA SER A 311 -10.04 9.23 3.02
C SER A 311 -9.01 9.88 2.10
N GLN A 312 -7.81 10.16 2.61
CA GLN A 312 -6.69 10.69 1.82
C GLN A 312 -5.35 10.08 2.23
N ILE A 313 -4.45 10.02 1.26
CA ILE A 313 -3.06 9.59 1.41
C ILE A 313 -2.16 10.55 0.65
N ALA A 314 -0.95 10.77 1.15
CA ALA A 314 0.11 11.47 0.44
C ALA A 314 1.47 10.90 0.83
N ASP A 315 2.49 11.13 -0.01
CA ASP A 315 3.89 10.98 0.37
C ASP A 315 4.16 11.79 1.64
N GLY A 316 4.71 11.12 2.66
CA GLY A 316 4.97 11.71 3.96
C GLY A 316 6.28 12.48 4.02
N GLU A 317 7.11 12.38 2.98
CA GLU A 317 8.42 12.99 2.85
C GLU A 317 8.58 13.92 1.64
N ASN A 318 7.55 14.04 0.80
CA ASN A 318 7.63 14.78 -0.46
C ASN A 318 6.88 16.12 -0.38
N GLY A 319 7.39 17.13 -1.06
CA GLY A 319 6.79 18.47 -1.09
C GLY A 319 7.13 19.34 0.12
N GLY A 320 7.46 20.61 -0.13
CA GLY A 320 7.95 21.55 0.90
C GLY A 320 6.97 21.76 2.06
N VAL A 321 5.65 21.68 1.82
CA VAL A 321 4.63 21.82 2.88
C VAL A 321 4.60 20.58 3.78
N MET A 322 4.64 19.37 3.22
CA MET A 322 4.65 18.15 4.02
C MET A 322 5.94 18.03 4.83
N MET A 323 7.08 18.35 4.23
CA MET A 323 8.38 18.29 4.88
C MET A 323 8.50 19.30 6.03
N ASN A 324 8.07 20.55 5.82
CA ASN A 324 8.41 21.66 6.73
C ASN A 324 7.22 22.22 7.52
N GLU A 325 5.98 22.04 7.06
CA GLU A 325 4.80 22.68 7.64
C GLU A 325 3.81 21.70 8.27
N TYR A 326 3.91 20.39 8.02
CA TYR A 326 2.90 19.43 8.48
C TYR A 326 2.64 19.46 9.99
N ALA A 327 3.68 19.64 10.80
CA ALA A 327 3.57 19.77 12.25
C ALA A 327 2.66 20.93 12.68
N ARG A 328 2.67 22.04 11.93
CA ARG A 328 1.85 23.23 12.19
C ARG A 328 0.36 22.91 12.15
N ASP A 329 -0.06 22.02 11.28
CA ASP A 329 -1.48 21.76 11.04
C ASP A 329 -1.94 20.45 11.69
N PHE A 330 -1.11 19.40 11.71
CA PHE A 330 -1.48 18.10 12.30
C PHE A 330 -1.64 18.15 13.82
N GLN A 331 -0.65 18.64 14.57
CA GLN A 331 -0.69 18.58 16.05
C GLN A 331 -1.74 19.53 16.67
N PRO A 332 -1.87 20.79 16.21
CA PRO A 332 -2.88 21.69 16.76
C PRO A 332 -4.32 21.24 16.47
N LEU A 333 -4.55 20.56 15.34
CA LEU A 333 -5.88 20.04 15.01
C LEU A 333 -6.43 19.12 16.11
N TRP A 334 -5.64 18.16 16.57
CA TRP A 334 -6.08 17.21 17.62
C TRP A 334 -6.35 17.92 18.95
N SER A 335 -5.59 18.99 19.21
CA SER A 335 -5.79 19.86 20.37
C SER A 335 -7.13 20.59 20.25
N GLU A 336 -7.43 21.17 19.09
CA GLU A 336 -8.69 21.87 18.80
C GLU A 336 -9.90 20.93 18.92
N ILE A 337 -9.84 19.73 18.32
CA ILE A 337 -10.92 18.73 18.38
C ILE A 337 -11.21 18.38 19.85
N THR A 338 -10.17 18.14 20.64
CA THR A 338 -10.31 17.75 22.06
C THR A 338 -10.85 18.90 22.91
N GLN A 339 -10.33 20.12 22.75
CA GLN A 339 -10.77 21.31 23.50
C GLN A 339 -12.23 21.69 23.21
N ASN A 340 -12.73 21.38 22.01
CA ASN A 340 -14.13 21.55 21.65
C ASN A 340 -15.05 20.42 22.15
N GLY A 341 -14.54 19.48 22.95
CA GLY A 341 -15.31 18.34 23.48
C GLY A 341 -15.66 17.28 22.42
N ARG A 342 -14.97 17.27 21.28
CA ARG A 342 -15.26 16.43 20.10
C ARG A 342 -14.25 15.30 19.88
N GLY A 343 -13.44 14.97 20.89
CA GLY A 343 -12.41 13.91 20.77
C GLY A 343 -12.95 12.54 20.33
N VAL A 344 -14.24 12.26 20.58
CA VAL A 344 -14.93 11.01 20.20
C VAL A 344 -16.32 11.24 19.59
N THR A 345 -16.72 12.50 19.35
CA THR A 345 -18.06 12.85 18.86
C THR A 345 -18.02 13.89 17.75
N GLY A 346 -19.03 13.92 16.89
CA GLY A 346 -19.09 14.84 15.76
C GLY A 346 -18.14 14.41 14.64
N VAL A 347 -17.21 15.29 14.25
CA VAL A 347 -16.22 14.99 13.21
C VAL A 347 -14.98 14.40 13.85
N VAL A 348 -14.69 13.13 13.57
CA VAL A 348 -13.62 12.38 14.23
C VAL A 348 -12.60 11.83 13.23
N GLY A 349 -11.37 11.61 13.70
CA GLY A 349 -10.40 10.83 12.95
C GLY A 349 -10.73 9.34 13.01
N LEU A 350 -10.54 8.64 11.90
CA LEU A 350 -10.76 7.20 11.76
C LEU A 350 -9.58 6.54 11.06
N ASN A 351 -9.25 5.33 11.49
CA ASN A 351 -8.46 4.41 10.68
C ASN A 351 -9.38 3.65 9.70
N GLY A 352 -8.84 3.17 8.57
CA GLY A 352 -9.63 2.53 7.52
C GLY A 352 -10.31 1.25 7.99
N THR A 353 -9.56 0.37 8.66
CA THR A 353 -10.13 -0.86 9.26
C THR A 353 -11.08 -0.53 10.41
N GLU A 354 -10.77 0.49 11.23
CA GLU A 354 -11.63 0.95 12.33
C GLU A 354 -13.01 1.40 11.80
N TYR A 355 -13.02 2.21 10.74
CA TYR A 355 -14.27 2.67 10.11
C TYR A 355 -15.11 1.51 9.58
N LEU A 356 -14.49 0.57 8.85
CA LEU A 356 -15.18 -0.59 8.29
C LEU A 356 -15.76 -1.50 9.39
N GLU A 357 -14.99 -1.77 10.45
CA GLU A 357 -15.47 -2.59 11.56
C GLU A 357 -16.63 -1.93 12.32
N LEU A 358 -16.61 -0.60 12.50
CA LEU A 358 -17.70 0.12 13.16
C LEU A 358 -19.01 0.06 12.36
N ILE A 359 -18.97 0.27 11.03
CA ILE A 359 -20.19 0.25 10.20
C ILE A 359 -20.73 -1.17 10.03
N GLU A 360 -19.87 -2.18 9.90
CA GLU A 360 -20.28 -3.58 9.78
C GLU A 360 -20.87 -4.08 11.10
N ALA A 361 -20.31 -3.68 12.25
CA ALA A 361 -20.89 -3.95 13.57
C ALA A 361 -22.28 -3.31 13.76
N ALA A 362 -22.53 -2.17 13.10
CA ALA A 362 -23.84 -1.52 13.07
C ALA A 362 -24.84 -2.17 12.09
N GLY A 363 -24.43 -3.20 11.35
CA GLY A 363 -25.29 -3.99 10.48
C GLY A 363 -25.17 -3.68 8.99
N VAL A 364 -24.19 -2.87 8.57
CA VAL A 364 -23.90 -2.68 7.14
C VAL A 364 -23.41 -3.99 6.53
N ASN A 365 -23.97 -4.36 5.38
CA ASN A 365 -23.53 -5.50 4.61
C ASN A 365 -22.63 -5.03 3.46
N PRO A 366 -21.41 -5.56 3.30
CA PRO A 366 -20.53 -5.21 2.18
C PRO A 366 -21.12 -5.41 0.77
N ASN A 367 -22.19 -6.21 0.65
CA ASN A 367 -22.91 -6.38 -0.61
C ASN A 367 -23.80 -5.18 -0.99
N ASP A 368 -24.11 -4.31 -0.02
CA ASP A 368 -24.89 -3.10 -0.21
C ASP A 368 -24.01 -1.88 -0.59
N TYR A 369 -22.69 -2.04 -0.57
CA TYR A 369 -21.77 -1.00 -1.05
C TYR A 369 -22.02 -0.69 -2.54
N PRO A 370 -21.90 0.58 -2.97
CA PRO A 370 -21.89 0.93 -4.39
C PRO A 370 -20.83 0.11 -5.12
N VAL A 371 -21.17 -0.34 -6.33
CA VAL A 371 -20.29 -1.20 -7.12
C VAL A 371 -19.48 -0.36 -8.10
N CYS A 372 -18.16 -0.55 -8.10
CA CYS A 372 -17.24 0.03 -9.06
C CYS A 372 -16.34 -1.05 -9.70
N GLN A 373 -15.66 -0.67 -10.77
CA GLN A 373 -14.67 -1.48 -11.50
C GLN A 373 -13.49 -0.59 -11.89
N ALA A 374 -12.38 -1.17 -12.36
CA ALA A 374 -11.28 -0.34 -12.89
C ALA A 374 -11.74 0.46 -14.11
N VAL A 375 -11.19 1.67 -14.23
CA VAL A 375 -11.50 2.60 -15.31
C VAL A 375 -11.29 1.94 -16.70
N GLN A 376 -12.17 2.28 -17.64
CA GLN A 376 -12.22 1.81 -19.03
C GLN A 376 -12.65 0.36 -19.26
N GLN A 377 -12.80 -0.46 -18.24
CA GLN A 377 -13.24 -1.84 -18.42
C GLN A 377 -14.65 -1.94 -19.00
N HIS A 378 -15.54 -0.98 -18.72
CA HIS A 378 -16.85 -0.91 -19.36
C HIS A 378 -16.77 -1.00 -20.89
N LYS A 379 -15.80 -0.30 -21.49
CA LYS A 379 -15.62 -0.27 -22.95
C LYS A 379 -15.23 -1.63 -23.53
N ILE A 380 -14.46 -2.42 -22.77
CA ILE A 380 -14.09 -3.80 -23.13
C ILE A 380 -15.34 -4.68 -23.09
N TRP A 381 -16.09 -4.61 -21.99
CA TRP A 381 -17.29 -5.42 -21.77
C TRP A 381 -18.48 -5.05 -22.67
N GLN A 382 -18.46 -3.89 -23.32
CA GLN A 382 -19.38 -3.57 -24.41
C GLN A 382 -19.08 -4.35 -25.71
N ARG A 383 -17.83 -4.80 -25.91
CA ARG A 383 -17.38 -5.54 -27.11
C ARG A 383 -17.35 -7.05 -26.91
N VAL A 384 -17.25 -7.50 -25.65
CA VAL A 384 -17.17 -8.92 -25.30
C VAL A 384 -18.30 -9.25 -24.34
N ASN A 385 -19.11 -10.27 -24.66
CA ASN A 385 -20.10 -10.80 -23.72
C ASN A 385 -19.37 -11.34 -22.47
N PRO A 386 -19.54 -10.73 -21.29
CA PRO A 386 -18.76 -11.08 -20.11
C PRO A 386 -18.96 -12.51 -19.62
N ASP A 387 -20.07 -13.16 -19.97
CA ASP A 387 -20.39 -14.55 -19.56
C ASP A 387 -19.87 -15.59 -20.56
N GLN A 388 -19.34 -15.14 -21.69
CA GLN A 388 -18.74 -15.97 -22.74
C GLN A 388 -17.35 -15.44 -23.11
N ALA A 389 -16.71 -14.70 -22.20
CA ALA A 389 -15.41 -14.11 -22.43
C ALA A 389 -14.35 -15.20 -22.62
N THR A 390 -13.45 -14.97 -23.58
CA THR A 390 -12.20 -15.73 -23.72
C THR A 390 -11.03 -14.75 -23.75
N PRO A 391 -9.81 -15.18 -23.36
CA PRO A 391 -8.61 -14.37 -23.48
C PRO A 391 -8.45 -13.74 -24.87
N GLU A 392 -8.66 -14.51 -25.93
CA GLU A 392 -8.51 -14.04 -27.31
C GLU A 392 -9.54 -12.96 -27.67
N ALA A 393 -10.79 -13.11 -27.21
CA ALA A 393 -11.84 -12.13 -27.47
C ALA A 393 -11.57 -10.80 -26.71
N VAL A 394 -11.09 -10.88 -25.48
CA VAL A 394 -10.74 -9.71 -24.66
C VAL A 394 -9.54 -8.98 -25.24
N GLU A 395 -8.46 -9.69 -25.59
CA GLU A 395 -7.28 -9.09 -26.24
C GLU A 395 -7.63 -8.42 -27.57
N LYS A 396 -8.50 -9.07 -28.37
CA LYS A 396 -8.98 -8.47 -29.62
C LYS A 396 -9.75 -7.17 -29.35
N ALA A 397 -10.64 -7.16 -28.36
CA ALA A 397 -11.39 -5.95 -28.00
C ALA A 397 -10.48 -4.83 -27.49
N ILE A 398 -9.45 -5.15 -26.70
CA ILE A 398 -8.42 -4.20 -26.23
C ILE A 398 -7.66 -3.63 -27.43
N ALA A 399 -7.22 -4.46 -28.38
CA ALA A 399 -6.52 -4.02 -29.58
C ALA A 399 -7.39 -3.07 -30.44
N GLU A 400 -8.64 -3.46 -30.70
CA GLU A 400 -9.60 -2.62 -31.43
C GLU A 400 -9.84 -1.28 -30.71
N LEU A 401 -9.93 -1.28 -29.37
CA LEU A 401 -10.11 -0.07 -28.58
C LEU A 401 -8.89 0.86 -28.63
N LYS A 402 -7.67 0.31 -28.54
CA LYS A 402 -6.43 1.10 -28.70
C LYS A 402 -6.34 1.77 -30.07
N GLU A 403 -6.84 1.13 -31.13
CA GLU A 403 -6.87 1.68 -32.48
C GLU A 403 -7.99 2.73 -32.69
N THR A 404 -9.15 2.55 -32.05
CA THR A 404 -10.37 3.31 -32.36
C THR A 404 -10.74 4.39 -31.36
N ASP A 405 -10.20 4.36 -30.13
CA ASP A 405 -10.47 5.31 -29.07
C ASP A 405 -9.17 5.88 -28.50
N HIS A 406 -8.80 7.09 -28.90
CA HIS A 406 -7.60 7.77 -28.43
C HIS A 406 -7.57 8.04 -26.91
N ARG A 407 -8.70 7.88 -26.21
CA ARG A 407 -8.77 8.01 -24.75
C ARG A 407 -8.61 6.68 -24.03
N PHE A 408 -8.48 5.56 -24.76
CA PHE A 408 -8.32 4.24 -24.18
C PHE A 408 -6.83 3.90 -23.95
N HIS A 409 -6.51 3.40 -22.76
CA HIS A 409 -5.19 2.95 -22.31
C HIS A 409 -5.31 1.81 -21.30
N MET A 410 -4.39 0.85 -21.34
CA MET A 410 -4.37 -0.31 -20.42
C MET A 410 -3.13 -0.32 -19.51
N ASP A 411 -2.52 0.86 -19.32
CA ASP A 411 -1.30 1.01 -18.54
C ASP A 411 -1.57 1.24 -17.03
N GLY A 412 -2.85 1.16 -16.62
CA GLY A 412 -3.33 1.52 -15.28
C GLY A 412 -3.69 3.00 -15.13
N ALA A 413 -4.06 3.40 -13.91
CA ALA A 413 -4.29 4.79 -13.51
C ALA A 413 -3.62 5.09 -12.15
N SER A 414 -2.81 6.15 -12.08
CA SER A 414 -1.97 6.51 -10.92
C SER A 414 -2.28 7.92 -10.43
N TRP A 415 -1.68 8.34 -9.30
CA TRP A 415 -1.86 9.70 -8.79
C TRP A 415 -1.15 10.80 -9.57
N THR A 416 -0.25 10.42 -10.47
CA THR A 416 0.45 11.30 -11.41
C THR A 416 -0.14 11.02 -12.79
N ASP A 417 -1.23 11.71 -13.11
CA ASP A 417 -1.99 11.50 -14.36
C ASP A 417 -1.18 11.72 -15.66
N ASP A 418 0.03 12.31 -15.55
CA ASP A 418 0.87 12.72 -16.67
C ASP A 418 2.09 11.81 -16.94
N LEU A 419 2.40 10.85 -16.06
CA LEU A 419 3.59 9.99 -16.19
C LEU A 419 3.23 8.62 -16.77
N SER A 420 3.74 8.30 -17.96
CA SER A 420 3.67 6.94 -18.49
C SER A 420 4.70 6.05 -17.78
N TRP A 421 4.21 5.05 -17.07
CA TRP A 421 5.03 4.03 -16.40
C TRP A 421 5.49 2.90 -17.35
N VAL A 422 5.08 2.99 -18.62
CA VAL A 422 5.23 1.95 -19.64
C VAL A 422 5.95 2.47 -20.90
N ALA A 423 5.42 3.52 -21.53
CA ALA A 423 5.94 4.01 -22.79
C ALA A 423 7.31 4.68 -22.62
N GLY A 424 8.31 4.25 -23.42
CA GLY A 424 9.66 4.83 -23.39
C GLY A 424 10.59 4.25 -22.32
N TYR A 425 10.16 3.20 -21.61
CA TYR A 425 10.96 2.45 -20.63
C TYR A 425 11.11 0.97 -21.00
N GLU A 426 11.05 0.64 -22.28
CA GLU A 426 11.25 -0.73 -22.79
C GLU A 426 12.60 -1.30 -22.33
N ASN A 427 13.62 -0.44 -22.24
CA ASN A 427 14.96 -0.76 -21.72
C ASN A 427 15.03 -1.15 -20.23
N VAL A 428 13.93 -0.98 -19.49
CA VAL A 428 13.77 -1.41 -18.08
C VAL A 428 12.75 -2.54 -17.98
N LEU A 429 11.61 -2.40 -18.67
CA LEU A 429 10.48 -3.32 -18.55
C LEU A 429 10.72 -4.66 -19.23
N GLU A 430 11.37 -4.70 -20.38
CA GLU A 430 11.69 -5.98 -21.03
C GLU A 430 12.68 -6.81 -20.19
N PRO A 431 13.83 -6.25 -19.73
CA PRO A 431 14.72 -6.97 -18.80
C PRO A 431 14.02 -7.43 -17.52
N MET A 432 13.17 -6.61 -16.92
CA MET A 432 12.38 -6.97 -15.74
C MET A 432 11.52 -8.21 -15.99
N ASN A 433 10.77 -8.24 -17.10
CA ASN A 433 9.95 -9.42 -17.48
C ASN A 433 10.82 -10.66 -17.77
N GLN A 434 11.98 -10.48 -18.41
CA GLN A 434 12.91 -11.58 -18.68
C GLN A 434 13.49 -12.20 -17.40
N LEU A 435 13.85 -11.37 -16.42
CA LEU A 435 14.35 -11.84 -15.13
C LEU A 435 13.26 -12.60 -14.36
N SER A 436 12.04 -12.04 -14.28
CA SER A 436 10.89 -12.71 -13.67
C SER A 436 10.61 -14.08 -14.29
N ALA A 437 10.55 -14.16 -15.63
CA ALA A 437 10.32 -15.42 -16.33
C ALA A 437 11.41 -16.47 -16.02
N LYS A 438 12.67 -16.06 -15.94
CA LYS A 438 13.79 -16.95 -15.59
C LYS A 438 13.76 -17.38 -14.12
N PHE A 439 13.44 -16.47 -13.20
CA PHE A 439 13.27 -16.75 -11.78
C PHE A 439 12.22 -17.86 -11.59
N HIS A 440 11.04 -17.68 -12.18
CA HIS A 440 9.95 -18.67 -12.10
C HIS A 440 10.31 -19.99 -12.78
N ALA A 441 10.92 -19.95 -13.98
CA ALA A 441 11.36 -21.17 -14.67
C ALA A 441 12.37 -22.00 -13.85
N LYS A 442 13.21 -21.34 -13.05
CA LYS A 442 14.17 -22.02 -12.18
C LYS A 442 13.53 -22.52 -10.89
N PHE A 443 12.77 -21.68 -10.19
CA PHE A 443 12.39 -21.95 -8.80
C PHE A 443 10.99 -22.53 -8.63
N ASP A 444 10.02 -22.27 -9.51
CA ASP A 444 8.67 -22.81 -9.33
C ASP A 444 8.67 -24.35 -9.27
N PRO A 445 9.35 -25.09 -10.18
CA PRO A 445 9.40 -26.56 -10.09
C PRO A 445 10.11 -27.05 -8.82
N GLN A 446 11.07 -26.28 -8.30
CA GLN A 446 11.80 -26.62 -7.08
C GLN A 446 10.90 -26.44 -5.86
N VAL A 447 10.21 -25.31 -5.75
CA VAL A 447 9.26 -25.01 -4.67
C VAL A 447 8.08 -25.99 -4.68
N GLU A 448 7.59 -26.38 -5.86
CA GLU A 448 6.57 -27.43 -6.00
C GLU A 448 7.06 -28.79 -5.48
N SER A 449 8.34 -29.10 -5.66
CA SER A 449 8.93 -30.36 -5.20
C SER A 449 9.29 -30.37 -3.71
N ASP A 450 9.75 -29.23 -3.20
CA ASP A 450 10.13 -29.02 -1.81
C ASP A 450 9.89 -27.55 -1.43
N SER A 451 8.88 -27.31 -0.59
CA SER A 451 8.57 -25.97 -0.11
C SER A 451 9.72 -25.34 0.69
N ALA A 452 10.65 -26.14 1.22
CA ALA A 452 11.83 -25.61 1.92
C ALA A 452 12.81 -24.87 0.99
N THR A 453 12.66 -24.97 -0.34
CA THR A 453 13.43 -24.17 -1.30
C THR A 453 13.35 -22.68 -1.00
N THR A 454 12.20 -22.16 -0.55
CA THR A 454 12.02 -20.73 -0.22
C THR A 454 12.86 -20.27 0.97
N GLN A 455 13.35 -21.20 1.80
CA GLN A 455 14.22 -20.92 2.94
C GLN A 455 15.71 -20.90 2.55
N THR A 456 16.05 -21.30 1.32
CA THR A 456 17.44 -21.33 0.87
C THR A 456 17.95 -19.91 0.61
N ARG A 457 19.24 -19.70 0.89
CA ARG A 457 19.90 -18.42 0.57
C ARG A 457 19.81 -18.10 -0.92
N GLU A 458 20.00 -19.09 -1.78
CA GLU A 458 19.95 -18.93 -3.24
C GLU A 458 18.60 -18.38 -3.72
N TYR A 459 17.50 -18.97 -3.25
CA TYR A 459 16.15 -18.47 -3.56
C TYR A 459 15.96 -17.03 -3.05
N ARG A 460 16.32 -16.76 -1.80
CA ARG A 460 16.17 -15.43 -1.18
C ARG A 460 16.95 -14.35 -1.93
N GLU A 461 18.19 -14.65 -2.33
CA GLU A 461 19.04 -13.72 -3.06
C GLU A 461 18.51 -13.45 -4.47
N ALA A 462 18.09 -14.50 -5.19
CA ALA A 462 17.48 -14.33 -6.51
C ALA A 462 16.15 -13.56 -6.43
N LEU A 463 15.33 -13.85 -5.42
CA LEU A 463 14.07 -13.15 -5.16
C LEU A 463 14.34 -11.67 -4.90
N LEU A 464 15.33 -11.33 -4.08
CA LEU A 464 15.69 -9.94 -3.81
C LEU A 464 15.94 -9.15 -5.10
N TYR A 465 16.75 -9.68 -6.02
CA TYR A 465 17.01 -9.00 -7.30
C TYR A 465 15.77 -8.96 -8.21
N ASN A 466 14.97 -10.03 -8.25
CA ASN A 466 13.70 -10.04 -8.96
C ASN A 466 12.81 -8.89 -8.48
N LEU A 467 12.59 -8.76 -7.16
CA LEU A 467 11.77 -7.69 -6.59
C LEU A 467 12.38 -6.30 -6.84
N LEU A 468 13.68 -6.10 -6.61
CA LEU A 468 14.32 -4.79 -6.75
C LEU A 468 14.25 -4.24 -8.17
N THR A 469 14.37 -5.09 -9.20
CA THR A 469 14.23 -4.65 -10.60
C THR A 469 12.83 -4.12 -10.96
N GLN A 470 11.81 -4.47 -10.17
CA GLN A 470 10.41 -4.11 -10.42
C GLN A 470 9.99 -2.78 -9.80
N THR A 471 10.88 -2.10 -9.07
CA THR A 471 10.55 -0.82 -8.41
C THR A 471 10.07 0.23 -9.42
N SER A 472 9.14 1.09 -8.99
CA SER A 472 8.65 2.21 -9.82
C SER A 472 9.72 3.29 -10.02
N CYS A 473 10.64 3.45 -9.06
CA CYS A 473 11.58 4.58 -9.03
C CYS A 473 12.48 4.70 -10.25
N PHE A 474 12.89 3.56 -10.84
CA PHE A 474 13.75 3.59 -12.04
C PHE A 474 13.08 4.18 -13.27
N ARG A 475 11.75 4.37 -13.22
CA ARG A 475 10.96 5.02 -14.27
C ARG A 475 10.44 6.39 -13.84
N TYR A 476 10.19 6.56 -12.54
CA TYR A 476 9.75 7.85 -11.98
C TYR A 476 10.81 8.95 -12.14
N TRP A 477 12.07 8.65 -11.79
CA TRP A 477 13.14 9.64 -11.75
C TRP A 477 13.80 9.92 -13.11
N GLY A 478 13.32 9.27 -14.18
CA GLY A 478 13.80 9.49 -15.54
C GLY A 478 14.89 8.54 -16.00
N GLN A 479 15.26 8.68 -17.27
CA GLN A 479 16.35 7.95 -17.91
C GLN A 479 17.74 8.37 -17.38
N GLY A 480 18.76 7.52 -17.60
CA GLY A 480 20.15 7.79 -17.22
C GLY A 480 20.57 6.94 -16.03
N THR A 481 21.14 7.56 -14.99
CA THR A 481 21.67 6.85 -13.81
C THR A 481 20.67 5.87 -13.20
N TRP A 482 19.39 6.24 -13.11
CA TRP A 482 18.34 5.38 -12.55
C TRP A 482 18.02 4.16 -13.42
N THR A 483 18.05 4.29 -14.76
CA THR A 483 17.88 3.14 -15.65
C THR A 483 19.15 2.29 -15.77
N ASP A 484 20.32 2.88 -15.54
CA ASP A 484 21.57 2.12 -15.37
C ASP A 484 21.59 1.30 -14.07
N TYR A 485 21.04 1.83 -12.96
CA TYR A 485 20.82 1.06 -11.74
C TYR A 485 19.89 -0.14 -11.99
N ALA A 486 18.79 0.05 -12.71
CA ALA A 486 17.90 -1.05 -13.10
C ALA A 486 18.63 -2.13 -13.89
N ARG A 487 19.47 -1.72 -14.86
CA ARG A 487 20.28 -2.64 -15.68
C ARG A 487 21.28 -3.43 -14.83
N GLU A 488 21.93 -2.78 -13.86
CA GLU A 488 22.87 -3.44 -12.97
C GLU A 488 22.18 -4.48 -12.06
N LEU A 489 21.02 -4.13 -11.51
CA LEU A 489 20.21 -5.07 -10.72
C LEU A 489 19.75 -6.26 -11.57
N TYR A 490 19.34 -6.01 -12.81
CA TYR A 490 19.00 -7.07 -13.76
C TYR A 490 20.19 -7.99 -14.03
N ASN A 491 21.38 -7.45 -14.32
CA ASN A 491 22.58 -8.25 -14.60
C ASN A 491 22.94 -9.16 -13.42
N ARG A 492 22.85 -8.65 -12.18
CA ARG A 492 23.10 -9.43 -10.97
C ARG A 492 22.03 -10.50 -10.74
N GLY A 493 20.75 -10.16 -10.96
CA GLY A 493 19.65 -11.12 -10.88
C GLY A 493 19.79 -12.26 -11.88
N ILE A 494 20.13 -11.96 -13.14
CA ILE A 494 20.34 -12.97 -14.20
C ILE A 494 21.48 -13.94 -13.86
N ALA A 495 22.52 -13.49 -13.17
CA ALA A 495 23.61 -14.38 -12.74
C ALA A 495 23.15 -15.45 -11.72
N LEU A 496 21.98 -15.28 -11.11
CA LEU A 496 21.42 -16.16 -10.08
C LEU A 496 20.33 -17.10 -10.61
N VAL A 497 19.86 -16.95 -11.86
CA VAL A 497 18.70 -17.70 -12.40
C VAL A 497 18.95 -18.46 -13.70
#